data_AF-A0A6B0GHV4-F1
#
_entry.id   AF-A0A6B0GHV4-F1
#
_cell.length_a   1.000
_cell.length_b   1.000
_cell.length_c   1.000
_cell.angle_alpha   90.00
_cell.angle_beta   90.00
_cell.angle_gamma   90.00
#
_symmetry.space_group_name_H-M   'P 1'
#
loop_
_entity.id
_entity.type
_entity.pdbx_description
1 polymer ?
#
loop_
_entity_poly.entity_id
_entity_poly.type
_entity_poly.pdbx_seq_one_letter_code
_entity_poly.pdbx_strand_id
1 'polypeptide(L)'
;MSSPSTTRTATASHTTDRYVDSEWWKAIALAGAFFVFAYVVGLLLFLTVFVPAVIGLGDPAGLLGVGFGLAFLVFVLLALVGLVLSLLLPVALYFDAQAVTEANVGWRPDPTLFAGVAALGLFVQIVQPAVAFYYLYKRRQAVGTP
;
A
#
# COMPACT_ATOMS: atom_id res chain seq x y z
N MET A 1 -29.07 -17.69 -59.55
CA MET A 1 -29.42 -17.87 -58.12
C MET A 1 -28.38 -17.12 -57.32
N SER A 2 -28.75 -15.93 -56.83
CA SER A 2 -27.83 -14.99 -56.18
C SER A 2 -28.09 -15.05 -54.67
N SER A 3 -27.10 -15.46 -53.89
CA SER A 3 -27.19 -15.43 -52.42
C SER A 3 -26.96 -14.01 -51.89
N PRO A 4 -27.73 -13.55 -50.89
CA PRO A 4 -27.58 -12.23 -50.31
C PRO A 4 -26.45 -12.22 -49.28
N SER A 5 -25.50 -11.29 -49.43
CA SER A 5 -24.50 -10.97 -48.41
C SER A 5 -25.16 -10.27 -47.24
N THR A 6 -25.23 -10.97 -46.09
CA THR A 6 -25.69 -10.40 -44.84
C THR A 6 -24.60 -9.49 -44.29
N THR A 7 -24.70 -8.18 -44.54
CA THR A 7 -23.91 -7.17 -43.83
C THR A 7 -24.34 -7.17 -42.37
N ARG A 8 -23.65 -7.94 -41.53
CA ARG A 8 -23.77 -7.84 -40.08
C ARG A 8 -23.05 -6.58 -39.65
N THR A 9 -23.79 -5.49 -39.53
CA THR A 9 -23.34 -4.27 -38.83
C THR A 9 -23.11 -4.66 -37.37
N ALA A 10 -21.88 -5.02 -37.03
CA ALA A 10 -21.45 -5.13 -35.65
C ALA A 10 -21.37 -3.71 -35.09
N THR A 11 -22.48 -3.23 -34.53
CA THR A 11 -22.50 -2.04 -33.68
C THR A 11 -21.70 -2.38 -32.43
N ALA A 12 -20.38 -2.23 -32.48
CA ALA A 12 -19.56 -2.16 -31.30
C ALA A 12 -19.93 -0.87 -30.57
N SER A 13 -20.93 -0.95 -29.70
CA SER A 13 -21.17 0.06 -28.69
C SER A 13 -19.98 0.00 -27.72
N HIS A 14 -18.87 0.64 -28.09
CA HIS A 14 -17.80 0.97 -27.16
C HIS A 14 -18.32 2.11 -26.29
N THR A 15 -19.28 1.80 -25.41
CA THR A 15 -19.60 2.64 -24.27
C THR A 15 -18.28 2.77 -23.51
N THR A 16 -17.66 3.93 -23.59
CA THR A 16 -16.44 4.28 -22.86
C THR A 16 -16.83 4.44 -21.39
N ASP A 17 -17.15 3.33 -20.74
CA ASP A 17 -17.12 3.30 -19.29
C ASP A 17 -15.67 3.59 -18.90
N ARG A 18 -15.47 4.72 -18.23
CA ARG A 18 -14.17 5.18 -17.72
C ARG A 18 -13.75 4.26 -16.57
N TYR A 19 -13.37 3.03 -16.88
CA TYR A 19 -12.92 2.03 -15.92
C TYR A 19 -11.40 2.14 -15.76
N VAL A 20 -10.92 2.19 -14.52
CA VAL A 20 -9.48 2.15 -14.20
C VAL A 20 -9.06 0.69 -14.07
N ASP A 21 -8.50 0.12 -15.13
CA ASP A 21 -7.95 -1.24 -15.12
C ASP A 21 -6.54 -1.26 -14.51
N SER A 22 -6.47 -1.16 -13.19
CA SER A 22 -5.21 -1.28 -12.45
C SER A 22 -5.47 -2.07 -11.17
N GLU A 23 -4.70 -3.13 -10.96
CA GLU A 23 -4.70 -3.90 -9.71
C GLU A 23 -3.68 -3.38 -8.70
N TRP A 24 -2.83 -2.42 -9.08
CA TRP A 24 -1.78 -1.88 -8.23
C TRP A 24 -2.29 -1.25 -6.94
N TRP A 25 -3.54 -0.77 -6.93
CA TRP A 25 -4.20 -0.30 -5.70
C TRP A 25 -4.23 -1.35 -4.59
N LYS A 26 -4.29 -2.66 -4.92
CA LYS A 26 -4.24 -3.75 -3.94
C LYS A 26 -2.88 -3.81 -3.24
N ALA A 27 -1.79 -3.62 -3.99
CA ALA A 27 -0.45 -3.55 -3.44
C ALA A 27 -0.26 -2.31 -2.54
N ILE A 28 -0.81 -1.17 -2.96
CA ILE A 28 -0.82 0.07 -2.15
C ILE A 28 -1.58 -0.14 -0.83
N ALA A 29 -2.76 -0.77 -0.90
CA ALA A 29 -3.57 -1.08 0.28
C ALA A 29 -2.87 -2.07 1.22
N LEU A 30 -2.26 -3.13 0.67
CA LEU A 30 -1.49 -4.10 1.43
C LEU A 30 -0.31 -3.43 2.14
N ALA A 31 0.47 -2.60 1.43
CA ALA A 31 1.59 -1.87 2.00
C ALA A 31 1.14 -0.94 3.14
N GLY A 32 0.13 -0.11 2.91
CA GLY A 32 -0.42 0.79 3.94
C GLY A 32 -0.90 0.05 5.19
N ALA A 33 -1.69 -1.02 5.01
CA ALA A 33 -2.18 -1.85 6.10
C ALA A 33 -1.04 -2.56 6.85
N PHE A 34 -0.05 -3.08 6.13
CA PHE A 34 1.12 -3.72 6.70
C PHE A 34 1.93 -2.77 7.59
N PHE A 35 2.20 -1.54 7.14
CA PHE A 35 2.97 -0.59 7.95
C PHE A 35 2.25 -0.22 9.25
N VAL A 36 0.93 -0.01 9.19
CA VAL A 36 0.13 0.23 10.41
C VAL A 36 0.20 -0.98 11.34
N PHE A 37 0.01 -2.18 10.81
CA PHE A 37 0.12 -3.41 11.59
C PHE A 37 1.50 -3.55 12.25
N ALA A 38 2.58 -3.35 11.49
CA ALA A 38 3.95 -3.43 11.98
C ALA A 38 4.24 -2.39 13.09
N TYR A 39 3.73 -1.16 12.95
CA TYR A 39 3.85 -0.15 14.01
C TYR A 39 3.06 -0.50 15.26
N VAL A 40 1.85 -1.04 15.13
CA VAL A 40 1.06 -1.49 16.27
C VAL A 40 1.77 -2.63 17.00
N VAL A 41 2.26 -3.64 16.27
CA VAL A 41 3.02 -4.74 16.86
C VAL A 41 4.30 -4.24 17.52
N GLY A 42 5.05 -3.36 16.86
CA GLY A 42 6.26 -2.76 17.41
C GLY A 42 5.98 -1.97 18.70
N LEU A 43 4.91 -1.19 18.72
CA LEU A 43 4.48 -0.46 19.91
C LEU A 43 4.11 -1.42 21.05
N LEU A 44 3.34 -2.47 20.77
CA LEU A 44 2.97 -3.47 21.77
C LEU A 44 4.21 -4.17 22.35
N LEU A 45 5.16 -4.60 21.51
CA LEU A 45 6.40 -5.22 21.96
C LEU A 45 7.24 -4.24 22.79
N PHE A 46 7.33 -2.98 22.38
CA PHE A 46 8.02 -1.94 23.14
C PHE A 46 7.40 -1.76 24.53
N LEU A 47 6.06 -1.65 24.61
CA LEU A 47 5.34 -1.43 25.86
C LEU A 47 5.35 -2.66 26.80
N THR A 48 5.45 -3.87 26.25
CA THR A 48 5.35 -5.12 27.03
C THR A 48 6.69 -5.74 27.38
N VAL A 49 7.73 -5.49 26.59
CA VAL A 49 9.07 -6.04 26.80
C VAL A 49 10.02 -4.96 27.28
N PHE A 50 10.16 -3.87 26.51
CA PHE A 50 11.21 -2.89 26.75
C PHE A 50 10.88 -1.97 27.94
N VAL A 51 9.69 -1.38 27.97
CA VAL A 51 9.28 -0.46 29.05
C VAL A 51 9.36 -1.13 30.44
N PRO A 52 8.77 -2.31 30.68
CA PRO A 52 8.81 -2.95 31.99
C PRO A 52 10.24 -3.32 32.42
N ALA A 53 11.06 -3.78 31.48
CA ALA A 53 12.46 -4.10 31.75
C ALA A 53 13.27 -2.89 32.21
N VAL A 54 13.08 -1.72 31.58
CA VAL A 54 13.80 -0.48 31.92
C VAL A 54 13.37 0.08 33.27
N ILE A 55 12.08 0.03 33.61
CA ILE A 55 11.55 0.58 34.86
C ILE A 55 11.56 -0.41 36.04
N GLY A 56 12.08 -1.63 35.83
CA GLY A 56 12.17 -2.66 36.88
C GLY A 56 10.84 -3.34 37.23
N LEU A 57 9.87 -3.33 36.31
CA LEU A 57 8.58 -3.98 36.50
C LEU A 57 8.64 -5.45 36.02
N GLY A 58 8.40 -6.40 36.91
CA GLY A 58 8.43 -7.84 36.61
C GLY A 58 9.79 -8.48 36.85
N ASP A 59 10.23 -9.36 35.94
CA ASP A 59 11.58 -9.96 35.91
C ASP A 59 12.42 -9.33 34.78
N PRO A 60 13.28 -8.33 35.09
CA PRO A 60 14.08 -7.66 34.08
C PRO A 60 15.04 -8.60 33.35
N ALA A 61 15.56 -9.64 34.00
CA ALA A 61 16.50 -10.58 33.39
C ALA A 61 15.82 -11.44 32.32
N GLY A 62 14.62 -11.97 32.63
CA GLY A 62 13.81 -12.71 31.66
C GLY A 62 13.34 -11.85 30.47
N LEU A 63 12.93 -10.61 30.74
CA LEU A 63 12.49 -9.67 29.69
C LEU A 63 13.64 -9.27 28.75
N LEU A 64 14.84 -8.97 29.29
CA LEU A 64 16.01 -8.62 28.46
C LEU A 64 16.67 -9.84 27.79
N GLY A 65 16.43 -11.05 28.31
CA GLY A 65 16.86 -12.30 27.69
C GLY A 65 15.88 -12.80 26.64
N VAL A 66 14.96 -13.67 27.06
CA VAL A 66 14.01 -14.35 26.16
C VAL A 66 13.03 -13.36 25.54
N GLY A 67 12.50 -12.42 26.33
CA GLY A 67 11.54 -11.42 25.84
C GLY A 67 12.10 -10.60 24.69
N PHE A 68 13.30 -10.04 24.87
CA PHE A 68 14.01 -9.28 23.85
C PHE A 68 14.36 -10.14 22.64
N GLY A 69 14.84 -11.37 22.84
CA GLY A 69 15.17 -12.29 21.74
C GLY A 69 13.96 -12.58 20.84
N LEU A 70 12.79 -12.84 21.42
CA LEU A 70 11.55 -13.05 20.67
C LEU A 70 11.07 -11.77 19.98
N ALA A 71 11.08 -10.64 20.69
CA ALA A 71 10.71 -9.35 20.13
C ALA A 71 11.62 -8.96 18.94
N PHE A 72 12.92 -9.23 19.06
CA PHE A 72 13.90 -9.00 18.01
C PHE A 72 13.64 -9.89 16.78
N LEU A 73 13.33 -11.18 16.98
CA LEU A 73 12.98 -12.06 15.88
C LEU A 73 11.75 -11.57 15.11
N VAL A 74 10.68 -11.18 15.84
CA VAL A 74 9.47 -10.61 15.23
C VAL A 74 9.81 -9.32 14.47
N PHE A 75 10.61 -8.44 15.07
CA PHE A 75 11.07 -7.22 14.43
C PHE A 75 11.82 -7.50 13.12
N VAL A 76 12.75 -8.46 13.08
CA VAL A 76 13.49 -8.81 11.86
C VAL A 76 12.56 -9.30 10.76
N LEU A 77 11.60 -10.17 11.09
CA LEU A 77 10.62 -10.66 10.11
C LEU A 77 9.76 -9.53 9.53
N LEU A 78 9.25 -8.65 10.38
CA LEU A 78 8.48 -7.48 9.96
C LEU A 78 9.35 -6.51 9.14
N ALA A 79 10.61 -6.30 9.52
CA ALA A 79 11.53 -5.43 8.79
C ALA A 79 11.82 -5.96 7.38
N LEU A 80 11.98 -7.27 7.21
CA LEU A 80 12.20 -7.88 5.89
C LEU A 80 10.99 -7.70 4.96
N VAL A 81 9.78 -8.01 5.46
CA VAL A 81 8.53 -7.81 4.69
C VAL A 81 8.32 -6.32 4.41
N GLY A 82 8.54 -5.48 5.42
CA GLY A 82 8.46 -4.02 5.32
C GLY A 82 9.42 -3.44 4.31
N LEU A 83 10.64 -3.97 4.20
CA LEU A 83 11.61 -3.54 3.20
C LEU A 83 11.11 -3.84 1.78
N VAL A 84 10.60 -5.05 1.54
CA VAL A 84 10.03 -5.43 0.24
C VAL A 84 8.86 -4.50 -0.12
N LEU A 85 7.93 -4.30 0.80
CA LEU A 85 6.78 -3.42 0.58
C LEU A 85 7.20 -1.95 0.42
N SER A 86 8.26 -1.52 1.09
CA SER A 86 8.79 -0.16 0.96
C SER A 86 9.35 0.14 -0.43
N LEU A 87 9.96 -0.87 -1.06
CA LEU A 87 10.46 -0.76 -2.43
C LEU A 87 9.34 -0.93 -3.46
N LEU A 88 8.31 -1.73 -3.13
CA LEU A 88 7.16 -1.96 -4.01
C LEU A 88 6.20 -0.77 -4.05
N LEU A 89 6.00 -0.06 -2.93
CA LEU A 89 5.00 1.01 -2.83
C LEU A 89 5.21 2.16 -3.85
N PRO A 90 6.43 2.71 -4.05
CA PRO A 90 6.67 3.72 -5.09
C PRO A 90 6.31 3.24 -6.49
N VAL A 91 6.64 1.99 -6.81
CA VAL A 91 6.35 1.36 -8.12
C VAL A 91 4.84 1.21 -8.31
N ALA A 92 4.15 0.70 -7.30
CA ALA A 92 2.70 0.54 -7.33
C ALA A 92 1.96 1.87 -7.48
N LEU A 93 2.40 2.91 -6.74
CA LEU A 93 1.84 4.26 -6.86
C LEU A 93 2.06 4.87 -8.24
N TYR A 94 3.25 4.70 -8.82
CA TYR A 94 3.52 5.20 -10.16
C TYR A 94 2.56 4.61 -11.20
N PHE A 95 2.46 3.27 -11.26
CA PHE A 95 1.63 2.61 -12.26
C PHE A 95 0.13 2.84 -12.02
N ASP A 96 -0.33 2.82 -10.76
CA ASP A 96 -1.74 3.11 -10.49
C ASP A 96 -2.08 4.58 -10.83
N ALA A 97 -1.20 5.53 -10.52
CA ALA A 97 -1.44 6.95 -10.81
C ALA A 97 -1.44 7.23 -12.32
N GLN A 98 -0.59 6.53 -13.10
CA GLN A 98 -0.64 6.60 -14.56
C GLN A 98 -2.00 6.13 -15.07
N ALA A 99 -2.45 4.94 -14.65
CA ALA A 99 -3.72 4.37 -15.07
C ALA A 99 -4.92 5.27 -14.70
N VAL A 100 -4.92 5.85 -13.50
CA VAL A 100 -5.96 6.79 -13.05
C VAL A 100 -5.96 8.07 -13.89
N THR A 101 -4.77 8.58 -14.25
CA THR A 101 -4.64 9.78 -15.07
C THR A 101 -5.15 9.55 -16.49
N GLU A 102 -4.85 8.40 -17.08
CA GLU A 102 -5.29 8.00 -18.41
C GLU A 102 -6.81 7.80 -18.49
N ALA A 103 -7.42 7.26 -17.43
CA ALA A 103 -8.87 7.04 -17.35
C ALA A 103 -9.70 8.34 -17.28
N ASN A 104 -9.07 9.50 -17.04
CA ASN A 104 -9.71 10.82 -17.03
C ASN A 104 -10.97 10.90 -16.13
N VAL A 105 -10.84 10.41 -14.90
CA VAL A 105 -11.92 10.29 -13.89
C VAL A 105 -12.05 11.53 -12.99
N GLY A 106 -11.72 12.72 -13.51
CA GLY A 106 -11.83 14.01 -12.79
C GLY A 106 -10.70 14.30 -11.79
N TRP A 107 -10.04 13.29 -11.25
CA TRP A 107 -8.77 13.42 -10.53
C TRP A 107 -7.60 13.00 -11.42
N ARG A 108 -6.54 13.82 -11.47
CA ARG A 108 -5.33 13.58 -12.27
C ARG A 108 -4.11 13.57 -11.36
N PRO A 109 -3.80 12.43 -10.71
CA PRO A 109 -2.61 12.32 -9.86
C PRO A 109 -1.33 12.48 -10.69
N ASP A 110 -0.32 13.17 -10.17
CA ASP A 110 1.02 13.16 -10.76
C ASP A 110 1.74 11.87 -10.34
N PRO A 111 2.03 10.93 -11.27
CA PRO A 111 2.65 9.66 -10.94
C PRO A 111 4.04 9.82 -10.32
N THR A 112 4.81 10.79 -10.81
CA THR A 112 6.19 11.03 -10.34
C THR A 112 6.19 11.61 -8.93
N LEU A 113 5.24 12.50 -8.63
CA LEU A 113 5.08 13.07 -7.29
C LEU A 113 4.72 11.99 -6.26
N PHE A 114 3.73 11.15 -6.54
CA PHE A 114 3.32 10.10 -5.61
C PHE A 114 4.40 9.03 -5.40
N ALA A 115 5.06 8.61 -6.47
CA ALA A 115 6.20 7.70 -6.38
C ALA A 115 7.37 8.31 -5.60
N GLY A 116 7.68 9.59 -5.86
CA GLY A 116 8.74 10.31 -5.17
C GLY A 116 8.47 10.47 -3.67
N VAL A 117 7.25 10.85 -3.29
CA VAL A 117 6.85 10.94 -1.86
C VAL A 117 6.91 9.57 -1.19
N ALA A 118 6.48 8.50 -1.86
CA ALA A 118 6.63 7.15 -1.32
C ALA A 118 8.10 6.73 -1.16
N ALA A 119 8.97 7.10 -2.10
CA ALA A 119 10.40 6.83 -2.01
C ALA A 119 11.07 7.63 -0.86
N LEU A 120 10.64 8.86 -0.59
CA LEU A 120 11.06 9.60 0.61
C LEU A 120 10.71 8.84 1.90
N GLY A 121 9.65 8.03 1.86
CA GLY A 121 9.26 7.16 2.96
C GLY A 121 10.27 6.08 3.33
N LEU A 122 11.27 5.79 2.49
CA LEU A 122 12.41 4.95 2.87
C LEU A 122 13.25 5.59 3.99
N PHE A 123 13.33 6.91 4.00
CA PHE A 123 14.08 7.68 5.00
C PHE A 123 13.19 8.20 6.13
N VAL A 124 11.93 8.51 5.82
CA VAL A 124 10.95 9.01 6.79
C VAL A 124 9.78 8.04 6.84
N GLN A 125 9.91 6.98 7.64
CA GLN A 125 9.04 5.81 7.57
C GLN A 125 7.53 6.11 7.71
N ILE A 126 7.16 7.11 8.53
CA ILE A 126 5.75 7.52 8.68
C ILE A 126 5.10 8.02 7.38
N VAL A 127 5.90 8.46 6.40
CA VAL A 127 5.41 8.95 5.11
C VAL A 127 4.75 7.83 4.30
N GLN A 128 5.24 6.58 4.38
CA GLN A 128 4.73 5.49 3.56
C GLN A 128 3.24 5.15 3.80
N PRO A 129 2.80 4.85 5.04
CA PRO A 129 1.37 4.65 5.26
C PRO A 129 0.56 5.93 5.00
N ALA A 130 1.11 7.11 5.32
CA ALA A 130 0.40 8.37 5.08
C ALA A 130 0.09 8.59 3.60
N VAL A 131 1.08 8.43 2.71
CA VAL A 131 0.90 8.59 1.26
C VAL A 131 0.00 7.50 0.68
N ALA A 132 0.15 6.24 1.14
CA ALA A 132 -0.68 5.14 0.69
C ALA A 132 -2.16 5.39 0.99
N PHE A 133 -2.51 5.76 2.23
CA PHE A 133 -3.90 6.02 2.59
C PHE A 133 -4.45 7.30 1.98
N TYR A 134 -3.66 8.37 1.91
CA TYR A 134 -4.08 9.59 1.23
C TYR A 134 -4.39 9.34 -0.26
N TYR A 135 -3.52 8.61 -0.95
CA TYR A 135 -3.73 8.22 -2.35
C TYR A 135 -4.99 7.38 -2.51
N LEU A 136 -5.18 6.34 -1.69
CA LEU A 136 -6.36 5.47 -1.74
C LEU A 136 -7.66 6.23 -1.45
N TYR A 137 -7.64 7.17 -0.52
CA TYR A 137 -8.78 8.05 -0.23
C TYR A 137 -9.16 8.88 -1.46
N LYS A 138 -8.18 9.54 -2.09
CA LYS A 138 -8.40 10.31 -3.32
C LYS A 138 -8.87 9.45 -4.49
N ARG A 139 -8.25 8.28 -4.68
CA ARG A 139 -8.64 7.30 -5.70
C ARG A 139 -10.08 6.85 -5.51
N ARG A 140 -10.48 6.54 -4.27
CA ARG A 140 -11.86 6.15 -3.94
C ARG A 140 -12.87 7.25 -4.25
N GLN A 141 -12.53 8.52 -4.04
CA GLN A 141 -13.41 9.63 -4.39
C GLN A 141 -13.59 9.79 -5.91
N ALA A 142 -12.54 9.53 -6.69
CA ALA A 142 -12.56 9.72 -8.14
C ALA A 142 -13.12 8.52 -8.91
N VAL A 143 -12.79 7.31 -8.46
CA VAL A 143 -13.10 6.04 -9.15
C VAL A 143 -14.27 5.30 -8.49
N GLY A 144 -14.57 5.58 -7.22
CA GLY A 144 -15.51 4.81 -6.42
C GLY A 144 -14.84 3.66 -5.65
N THR A 145 -15.66 2.81 -5.02
CA THR A 145 -15.24 1.46 -4.64
C THR A 145 -15.32 0.56 -5.89
N PRO A 146 -14.55 -0.53 -5.96
CA PRO A 146 -14.87 -1.58 -6.93
C PRO A 146 -16.35 -2.00 -6.81
#